data_AF-A0A2W5PBP9-F1
#
_entry.id   AF-A0A2W5PBP9-F1
#
_cell.length_a   1.000
_cell.length_b   1.000
_cell.length_c   1.000
_cell.angle_alpha   90.00
_cell.angle_beta   90.00
_cell.angle_gamma   90.00
#
_symmetry.space_group_name_H-M   'P 1'
#
loop_
_entity.id
_entity.type
_entity.pdbx_description
1 polymer ?
#
loop_
_entity_poly.entity_id
_entity_poly.type
_entity_poly.pdbx_seq_one_letter_code
_entity_poly.pdbx_strand_id
1 'polypeptide(L)'
;MAAAAEALPGFAAFDAAIADDGRAALAIDPTGRIALVRARRARVAAREVEWPMLRQAPGGILVETRDRRFGAVLLVGLTAIDIRRLGMPPLVQREPATIVAEPAAELAGA
;
A
#
# COMPACT_ATOMS: atom_id res chain seq x y z
N MET A 1 10.56 -8.74 3.15
CA MET A 1 10.73 -8.78 1.67
C MET A 1 11.23 -10.12 1.14
N ALA A 2 12.09 -10.85 1.86
CA ALA A 2 12.59 -12.18 1.43
C ALA A 2 11.48 -13.18 1.01
N ALA A 3 10.37 -13.24 1.74
CA ALA A 3 9.30 -14.20 1.45
C ALA A 3 8.59 -14.02 0.09
N ALA A 4 8.55 -12.80 -0.46
CA ALA A 4 8.00 -12.58 -1.80
C ALA A 4 8.97 -13.07 -2.88
N ALA A 5 10.27 -12.75 -2.72
CA ALA A 5 11.32 -13.17 -3.64
C ALA A 5 11.52 -14.71 -3.63
N GLU A 6 11.37 -15.36 -2.47
CA GLU A 6 11.44 -16.82 -2.36
C GLU A 6 10.25 -17.53 -3.03
N ALA A 7 9.06 -16.93 -3.00
CA ALA A 7 7.85 -17.50 -3.56
C ALA A 7 7.63 -17.15 -5.04
N LEU A 8 8.24 -16.07 -5.53
CA LEU A 8 8.11 -15.59 -6.91
C LEU A 8 9.51 -15.35 -7.51
N PRO A 9 10.02 -16.30 -8.33
CA PRO A 9 11.32 -16.15 -8.97
C PRO A 9 11.43 -14.84 -9.76
N GLY A 10 12.53 -14.11 -9.55
CA GLY A 10 12.79 -12.84 -10.22
C GLY A 10 11.96 -11.65 -9.70
N PHE A 11 11.19 -11.82 -8.63
CA PHE A 11 10.46 -10.71 -7.99
C PHE A 11 11.35 -10.00 -6.96
N ALA A 12 11.65 -8.72 -7.20
CA ALA A 12 12.42 -7.89 -6.29
C ALA A 12 11.52 -6.79 -5.72
N ALA A 13 10.95 -7.02 -4.54
CA ALA A 13 10.07 -6.04 -3.90
C ALA A 13 10.80 -4.70 -3.69
N PHE A 14 10.20 -3.63 -4.20
CA PHE A 14 10.66 -2.24 -4.10
C PHE A 14 9.87 -1.46 -3.05
N ASP A 15 8.56 -1.68 -2.98
CA ASP A 15 7.67 -1.03 -2.04
C ASP A 15 6.55 -2.00 -1.62
N ALA A 16 5.94 -1.76 -0.46
CA ALA A 16 4.88 -2.61 0.07
C ALA A 16 3.87 -1.87 0.95
N ALA A 17 2.60 -2.24 0.81
CA ALA A 17 1.52 -1.86 1.71
C ALA A 17 1.13 -3.08 2.56
N ILE A 18 1.26 -2.96 3.88
CA ILE A 18 1.04 -4.05 4.84
C ILE A 18 -0.30 -3.82 5.54
N ALA A 19 -1.14 -4.86 5.62
CA ALA A 19 -2.38 -4.78 6.37
C ALA A 19 -2.12 -4.56 7.87
N ASP A 20 -3.03 -3.86 8.54
CA ASP A 20 -2.89 -3.50 9.96
C ASP A 20 -2.75 -4.72 10.89
N ASP A 21 -3.34 -5.85 10.49
CA ASP A 21 -3.25 -7.11 11.25
C ASP A 21 -1.92 -7.87 11.03
N GLY A 22 -1.07 -7.37 10.12
CA GLY A 22 0.22 -7.96 9.76
C GLY A 22 0.12 -9.31 9.04
N ARG A 23 -1.07 -9.76 8.63
CA ARG A 23 -1.28 -11.09 8.06
C ARG A 23 -1.19 -11.13 6.54
N ALA A 24 -1.28 -9.98 5.88
CA ALA A 24 -1.15 -9.87 4.44
C ALA A 24 -0.51 -8.54 4.03
N ALA A 25 0.07 -8.53 2.84
CA ALA A 25 0.66 -7.33 2.24
C ALA A 25 0.55 -7.39 0.72
N LEU A 26 0.53 -6.23 0.08
CA LEU A 26 0.85 -6.09 -1.34
C LEU A 26 2.26 -5.55 -1.46
N ALA A 27 3.08 -6.18 -2.29
CA ALA A 27 4.38 -5.68 -2.68
C ALA A 27 4.39 -5.38 -4.18
N ILE A 28 5.14 -4.37 -4.59
CA ILE A 28 5.38 -4.04 -6.00
C ILE A 28 6.87 -4.09 -6.28
N ASP A 29 7.25 -4.53 -7.48
CA ASP A 29 8.64 -4.47 -7.95
C ASP A 29 8.88 -3.25 -8.86
N PRO A 30 10.14 -2.90 -9.20
CA PRO A 30 10.44 -1.77 -10.07
C PRO A 30 9.85 -1.86 -11.48
N THR A 31 9.41 -3.04 -11.92
CA THR A 31 8.77 -3.25 -13.23
C THR A 31 7.25 -3.08 -13.18
N GLY A 32 6.69 -2.92 -11.99
CA GLY A 32 5.26 -2.76 -11.75
C GLY A 32 4.50 -4.06 -11.51
N ARG A 33 5.18 -5.20 -11.36
CA ARG A 33 4.53 -6.47 -10.98
C ARG A 33 4.11 -6.40 -9.53
N ILE A 34 2.95 -6.98 -9.21
CA ILE A 34 2.38 -6.94 -7.87
C ILE A 34 2.35 -8.34 -7.28
N ALA A 35 2.88 -8.50 -6.07
CA ALA A 35 2.79 -9.72 -5.29
C ALA A 35 1.84 -9.52 -4.11
N LEU A 36 0.79 -10.34 -4.03
CA LEU A 36 0.03 -10.52 -2.80
C LEU A 36 0.77 -11.51 -1.92
N VAL A 37 1.16 -11.07 -0.73
CA VAL A 37 1.84 -11.87 0.28
C VAL A 37 0.86 -12.13 1.41
N ARG A 38 0.80 -13.38 1.89
CA ARG A 38 -0.05 -13.79 2.99
C ARG A 38 0.72 -14.67 3.96
N ALA A 39 0.74 -14.26 5.23
CA ALA A 39 1.25 -15.06 6.32
C ALA A 39 0.23 -16.15 6.69
N ARG A 40 0.71 -17.39 6.78
CA ARG A 40 -0.03 -18.55 7.28
C ARG A 40 0.81 -19.22 8.37
N ARG A 41 0.55 -18.89 9.64
CA ARG A 41 1.33 -19.40 10.79
C ARG A 41 2.83 -19.20 10.56
N ALA A 42 3.61 -20.28 10.53
CA ALA A 42 5.07 -20.25 10.34
C ALA A 42 5.52 -20.18 8.85
N ARG A 43 4.58 -20.06 7.90
CA ARG A 43 4.89 -19.99 6.48
C ARG A 43 4.33 -18.73 5.86
N VAL A 44 5.00 -18.25 4.82
CA VAL A 44 4.51 -17.17 3.98
C VAL A 44 4.23 -17.73 2.60
N ALA A 45 3.11 -17.34 2.01
CA ALA A 45 2.79 -17.63 0.61
C ALA A 45 2.71 -16.30 -0.14
N ALA A 46 3.25 -16.25 -1.35
CA ALA A 46 3.06 -15.11 -2.24
C ALA A 46 2.47 -15.57 -3.57
N ARG A 47 1.74 -14.67 -4.23
CA ARG A 47 1.22 -14.87 -5.57
C ARG A 47 1.20 -13.56 -6.32
N GLU A 48 1.56 -13.63 -7.60
CA GLU A 48 1.38 -12.50 -8.49
C GLU A 48 -0.12 -12.22 -8.70
N VAL A 49 -0.49 -10.95 -8.65
CA VAL A 49 -1.86 -10.45 -8.83
C VAL A 49 -1.84 -9.23 -9.74
N GLU A 50 -3.00 -8.91 -10.31
CA GLU A 50 -3.15 -7.75 -11.19
C GLU A 50 -4.01 -6.68 -10.52
N TRP A 51 -3.80 -5.40 -10.87
CA TRP A 51 -4.60 -4.28 -10.36
C TRP A 51 -6.12 -4.50 -10.42
N PRO A 52 -6.72 -5.06 -11.49
CA PRO A 52 -8.17 -5.30 -11.54
C PRO A 52 -8.69 -6.35 -10.53
N MET A 53 -7.79 -7.10 -9.88
CA MET A 53 -8.15 -8.05 -8.83
C MET A 53 -8.33 -7.37 -7.46
N LEU A 54 -7.92 -6.10 -7.32
CA LEU A 54 -8.07 -5.31 -6.09
C LEU A 54 -9.42 -4.59 -6.12
N ARG A 55 -10.18 -4.73 -5.03
CA ARG A 55 -11.44 -4.03 -4.83
C ARG A 55 -11.45 -3.36 -3.47
N GLN A 56 -11.99 -2.15 -3.39
CA GLN A 56 -12.32 -1.59 -2.08
C GLN A 56 -13.45 -2.41 -1.47
N ALA A 57 -13.31 -2.72 -0.19
CA ALA A 57 -14.30 -3.41 0.60
C ALA A 57 -14.44 -2.73 1.97
N PRO A 58 -15.54 -2.95 2.69
CA PRO A 58 -15.63 -2.53 4.09
C PRO A 58 -14.42 -3.07 4.88
N GLY A 59 -13.69 -2.17 5.54
CA GLY A 59 -12.54 -2.52 6.37
C GLY A 59 -11.21 -2.75 5.64
N GLY A 60 -11.13 -2.58 4.31
CA GLY A 60 -9.85 -2.68 3.62
C GLY A 60 -9.90 -2.84 2.10
N ILE A 61 -8.85 -3.47 1.56
CA ILE A 61 -8.75 -3.84 0.14
C ILE A 61 -8.88 -5.36 0.01
N LEU A 62 -9.90 -5.82 -0.71
CA LEU A 62 -10.09 -7.22 -1.04
C LEU A 62 -9.34 -7.56 -2.33
N VAL A 63 -8.55 -8.63 -2.30
CA VAL A 63 -7.85 -9.14 -3.49
C VAL A 63 -8.45 -10.49 -3.89
N GLU A 64 -9.09 -10.53 -5.06
CA GLU A 64 -9.70 -11.73 -5.62
C GLU A 64 -8.72 -12.44 -6.56
N THR A 65 -7.90 -13.34 -6.01
CA THR A 65 -6.80 -13.97 -6.75
C THR A 65 -7.23 -14.95 -7.85
N ARG A 66 -8.51 -15.31 -7.90
CA ARG A 66 -9.10 -16.38 -8.76
C ARG A 66 -8.42 -17.75 -8.64
N ASP A 67 -7.52 -17.92 -7.68
CA ASP A 67 -6.86 -19.18 -7.33
C ASP A 67 -7.59 -19.80 -6.14
N ARG A 68 -8.16 -21.00 -6.32
CA ARG A 68 -8.90 -21.70 -5.26
C ARG A 68 -8.06 -22.00 -4.01
N ARG A 69 -6.74 -22.18 -4.15
CA ARG A 69 -5.84 -22.49 -3.03
C ARG A 69 -5.45 -21.24 -2.26
N PHE A 70 -5.30 -20.11 -2.95
CA PHE A 70 -4.95 -18.83 -2.35
C PHE A 70 -6.18 -18.11 -1.80
N GLY A 71 -7.30 -18.18 -2.52
CA GLY A 71 -8.57 -17.58 -2.15
C GLY A 71 -8.57 -16.06 -2.25
N ALA A 72 -9.66 -15.45 -1.78
CA ALA A 72 -9.72 -14.01 -1.57
C ALA A 72 -8.97 -13.64 -0.29
N VAL A 73 -8.29 -12.49 -0.30
CA VAL A 73 -7.55 -11.97 0.87
C VAL A 73 -7.96 -10.53 1.12
N LEU A 74 -8.41 -10.25 2.33
CA LEU A 74 -8.67 -8.89 2.78
C LEU A 74 -7.40 -8.31 3.41
N LEU A 75 -6.95 -7.18 2.88
CA LEU A 75 -5.89 -6.37 3.45
C LEU A 75 -6.54 -5.36 4.39
N VAL A 76 -6.64 -5.74 5.66
CA VAL A 76 -7.32 -4.97 6.72
C VAL A 76 -6.65 -3.60 6.87
N GLY A 77 -7.45 -2.54 6.97
CA GLY A 77 -6.98 -1.17 7.23
C GLY A 77 -6.47 -0.41 6.02
N LEU A 78 -6.08 -1.11 4.94
CA LEU A 78 -5.61 -0.45 3.73
C LEU A 78 -6.73 0.30 3.00
N THR A 79 -6.41 1.50 2.52
CA THR A 79 -7.31 2.37 1.78
C THR A 79 -6.92 2.46 0.31
N ALA A 80 -7.77 3.05 -0.54
CA ALA A 80 -7.39 3.33 -1.92
C ALA A 80 -6.21 4.31 -2.05
N ILE A 81 -5.95 5.14 -1.03
CA ILE A 81 -4.82 6.06 -1.04
C ILE A 81 -3.52 5.27 -0.87
N ASP A 82 -3.49 4.29 0.03
CA ASP A 82 -2.32 3.43 0.23
C ASP A 82 -1.98 2.66 -1.05
N ILE A 83 -3.01 2.13 -1.72
CA ILE A 83 -2.84 1.45 -3.02
C ILE A 83 -2.33 2.39 -4.11
N ARG A 84 -2.85 3.63 -4.18
CA ARG A 84 -2.39 4.63 -5.16
C ARG A 84 -0.95 5.06 -4.93
N ARG A 85 -0.48 5.02 -3.68
CA ARG A 85 0.88 5.38 -3.29
C ARG A 85 1.87 4.23 -3.50
N LEU A 86 1.39 3.01 -3.66
CA LEU A 86 2.25 1.84 -3.84
C LEU A 86 3.12 2.01 -5.10
N GLY A 87 4.44 1.98 -4.91
CA GLY A 87 5.42 2.18 -5.96
C GLY A 87 5.69 3.65 -6.32
N MET A 88 5.04 4.60 -5.64
CA MET A 88 5.45 6.00 -5.70
C MET A 88 6.66 6.21 -4.77
N PRO A 89 7.63 7.06 -5.15
CA PRO A 89 8.67 7.48 -4.22
C PRO A 89 8.02 8.09 -2.98
N PRO A 90 8.59 7.88 -1.77
CA PRO A 90 8.06 8.46 -0.56
C PRO A 90 7.92 9.96 -0.75
N LEU A 91 6.72 10.49 -0.47
CA LEU A 91 6.50 11.92 -0.56
C LEU A 91 7.53 12.59 0.33
N VAL A 92 8.31 13.52 -0.24
CA VAL A 92 9.20 14.39 0.53
C VAL A 92 8.35 15.00 1.63
N GLN A 93 8.70 14.76 2.89
CA GLN A 93 8.00 15.40 4.01
C GLN A 93 8.13 16.91 3.80
N ARG A 94 7.03 17.55 3.41
CA ARG A 94 6.97 19.00 3.33
C ARG A 94 6.92 19.51 4.76
N GLU A 95 7.75 20.50 5.06
CA GLU A 95 7.62 21.22 6.33
C GLU A 95 6.17 21.68 6.51
N PRO A 96 5.63 21.59 7.74
CA PRO A 96 4.26 22.02 8.01
C PRO A 96 4.07 23.46 7.56
N ALA A 97 3.07 23.68 6.71
CA ALA A 97 2.75 25.01 6.24
C ALA A 97 2.37 25.88 7.46
N THR A 98 3.13 26.95 7.68
CA THR A 98 2.79 27.95 8.69
C THR A 98 1.78 28.90 8.09
N ILE A 99 0.56 28.94 8.65
CA ILE A 99 -0.43 29.96 8.29
C ILE A 99 0.05 31.26 8.93
N VAL A 100 0.54 32.19 8.10
CA VAL A 100 0.89 33.54 8.54
C VAL A 100 -0.40 34.36 8.50
N ALA A 101 -0.85 34.88 9.64
CA ALA A 101 -1.92 35.86 9.65
C ALA A 101 -1.46 37.08 8.84
N GLU A 102 -2.30 37.58 7.93
CA GLU A 102 -2.02 38.84 7.25
C GLU A 102 -1.76 39.93 8.31
N PRO A 103 -0.72 40.76 8.15
CA PRO A 103 -0.53 41.88 9.05
C PRO A 103 -1.79 42.74 8.94
N ALA A 104 -2.48 42.94 10.07
CA ALA A 104 -3.60 43.85 10.17
C ALA A 104 -3.12 45.19 9.63
N ALA A 105 -3.57 45.55 8.43
CA ALA A 105 -3.30 46.84 7.84
C ALA A 105 -3.67 47.90 8.88
N GLU A 106 -2.70 48.73 9.25
CA GLU A 106 -2.87 49.87 10.14
C GLU A 106 -4.07 50.71 9.66
N LEU A 107 -5.23 50.50 10.27
CA LEU A 107 -6.35 51.43 10.26
C LEU A 107 -6.08 52.58 11.24
N ALA A 108 -4.88 53.17 11.16
CA ALA A 108 -4.48 54.31 11.98
C ALA A 108 -3.83 55.39 11.09
N GLY A 109 -4.68 56.25 10.55
CA GLY A 109 -4.35 57.48 9.83
C GLY A 109 -5.65 58.05 9.26
N ALA A 110 -6.45 58.73 10.10
CA ALA A 110 -6.38 60.17 10.36
C ALA A 110 -6.87 60.99 9.16
#